data_AF-A0A830DAN6-F1
#
_entry.id   AF-A0A830DAN6-F1
#
_cell.length_a   1.000
_cell.length_b   1.000
_cell.length_c   1.000
_cell.angle_alpha   90.00
_cell.angle_beta   90.00
_cell.angle_gamma   90.00
#
_symmetry.space_group_name_H-M   'P 1'
#
loop_
_entity.id
_entity.type
_entity.pdbx_description
1 polymer ?
#
loop_
_entity_poly.entity_id
_entity_poly.type
_entity_poly.pdbx_seq_one_letter_code
_entity_poly.pdbx_strand_id
1 'polypeptide(L)'
;MFRVLSQKEQFVWMGVHLHTILIKDLELELTIDFYNWNRVKIRYCDGASFTGDVKAVDPATKLYYRGARIFVAVMEDLLAKGMKSANNAILSGCSAGGLTSILHCDNFKAIIPAGAKVKCFADAGFFINAKDVSGASHIEDFYNDVVTTHESAKNLAQSCTSKMKPSLCFFPQNMVQGIQTPLFVVNAAYDSWQNTVHKRIGRIKLVSVKRILHKFLLRALPNRNAGNLAS
;
A
#
# COMPACT_ATOMS: atom_id res chain seq x y z
N MET A 1 -13.30 -8.32 13.46
CA MET A 1 -14.60 -8.28 12.78
C MET A 1 -14.76 -6.90 12.15
N PHE A 2 -14.57 -6.77 10.83
CA PHE A 2 -14.71 -5.48 10.12
C PHE A 2 -16.18 -5.23 9.80
N ARG A 3 -16.70 -4.02 10.08
CA ARG A 3 -18.09 -3.64 9.80
C ARG A 3 -18.14 -2.84 8.50
N VAL A 4 -18.76 -3.40 7.47
CA VAL A 4 -19.10 -2.66 6.24
C VAL A 4 -20.38 -1.88 6.52
N LEU A 5 -20.29 -0.54 6.47
CA LEU A 5 -21.35 0.35 6.96
C LEU A 5 -22.42 0.70 5.91
N SER A 6 -22.27 0.29 4.65
CA SER A 6 -23.33 0.30 3.63
C SER A 6 -22.95 -0.55 2.43
N GLN A 7 -23.91 -1.13 1.68
CA GLN A 7 -23.64 -1.74 0.38
C GLN A 7 -23.54 -0.65 -0.68
N LYS A 8 -22.33 -0.22 -1.02
CA LYS A 8 -22.05 0.67 -2.16
C LYS A 8 -21.06 0.01 -3.11
N GLU A 9 -21.07 0.35 -4.39
CA GLU A 9 -20.33 -0.37 -5.45
C GLU A 9 -18.83 -0.03 -5.54
N GLN A 10 -18.24 0.60 -4.54
CA GLN A 10 -16.87 1.13 -4.60
C GLN A 10 -16.16 0.97 -3.26
N PHE A 11 -14.91 0.49 -3.26
CA PHE A 11 -14.16 0.10 -2.05
C PHE A 11 -12.77 0.75 -2.00
N VAL A 12 -12.40 1.28 -0.84
CA VAL A 12 -11.03 1.73 -0.54
C VAL A 12 -10.49 0.91 0.63
N TRP A 13 -9.40 0.18 0.37
CA TRP A 13 -8.58 -0.49 1.36
C TRP A 13 -7.48 0.45 1.85
N MET A 14 -7.28 0.51 3.16
CA MET A 14 -6.26 1.35 3.78
C MET A 14 -5.44 0.59 4.82
N GLY A 15 -4.23 0.19 4.42
CA GLY A 15 -3.18 -0.29 5.31
C GLY A 15 -2.37 0.89 5.84
N VAL A 16 -2.42 1.10 7.15
CA VAL A 16 -1.61 2.04 7.95
C VAL A 16 -1.78 3.54 7.63
N HIS A 17 -2.28 4.27 8.63
CA HIS A 17 -2.31 5.74 8.83
C HIS A 17 -2.26 6.68 7.61
N LEU A 18 -3.20 6.58 6.66
CA LEU A 18 -3.71 7.80 6.02
C LEU A 18 -4.92 8.29 6.83
N HIS A 19 -4.79 9.41 7.53
CA HIS A 19 -5.93 10.09 8.13
C HIS A 19 -6.81 10.72 7.03
N THR A 20 -6.22 11.19 5.92
CA THR A 20 -6.87 12.08 4.95
C THR A 20 -7.98 11.45 4.09
N ILE A 21 -7.90 10.16 3.73
CA ILE A 21 -8.95 9.49 2.93
C ILE A 21 -10.09 8.95 3.82
N LEU A 22 -9.86 8.77 5.13
CA LEU A 22 -10.83 8.15 6.05
C LEU A 22 -11.67 9.13 6.84
N ILE A 23 -11.30 10.41 6.90
CA ILE A 23 -12.00 11.41 7.68
C ILE A 23 -13.40 11.65 7.07
N LYS A 24 -14.45 11.61 7.90
CA LYS A 24 -15.80 12.05 7.54
C LYS A 24 -15.93 13.58 7.56
N ASP A 25 -15.12 14.27 8.36
CA ASP A 25 -15.46 15.64 8.81
C ASP A 25 -14.35 16.71 8.73
N LEU A 26 -13.25 16.55 7.99
CA LEU A 26 -12.29 17.65 7.75
C LEU A 26 -11.34 17.39 6.56
N GLU A 27 -11.73 17.85 5.37
CA GLU A 27 -10.95 18.60 4.35
C GLU A 27 -11.69 18.55 3.01
N LEU A 28 -12.09 19.73 2.55
CA LEU A 28 -13.22 19.99 1.65
C LEU A 28 -13.01 19.59 0.18
N GLU A 29 -11.94 18.87 -0.19
CA GLU A 29 -11.65 18.56 -1.60
C GLU A 29 -11.35 17.07 -1.86
N LEU A 30 -10.59 16.40 -1.00
CA LEU A 30 -10.30 14.95 -1.15
C LEU A 30 -11.44 14.06 -0.67
N THR A 31 -12.18 14.55 0.32
CA THR A 31 -13.37 13.87 0.83
C THR A 31 -14.50 13.88 -0.21
N ILE A 32 -14.56 14.85 -1.13
CA ILE A 32 -15.62 14.95 -2.15
C ILE A 32 -15.54 13.84 -3.21
N ASP A 33 -14.36 13.33 -3.54
CA ASP A 33 -14.26 12.28 -4.57
C ASP A 33 -14.62 10.88 -4.03
N PHE A 34 -14.43 10.65 -2.72
CA PHE A 34 -14.61 9.34 -2.07
C PHE A 34 -15.62 9.31 -0.92
N TYR A 35 -16.33 10.41 -0.63
CA TYR A 35 -17.25 10.48 0.52
C TYR A 35 -18.27 9.33 0.52
N ASN A 36 -18.67 8.90 -0.68
CA ASN A 36 -19.68 7.88 -0.89
C ASN A 36 -19.14 6.45 -1.09
N TRP A 37 -17.83 6.24 -0.98
CA TRP A 37 -17.23 4.90 -1.12
C TRP A 37 -17.28 4.12 0.21
N ASN A 38 -17.24 2.79 0.12
CA ASN A 38 -16.95 1.96 1.28
C ASN A 38 -15.49 2.15 1.68
N ARG A 39 -15.27 2.49 2.94
CA ARG A 39 -13.95 2.75 3.50
C ARG A 39 -13.61 1.69 4.51
N VAL A 40 -12.47 1.03 4.30
CA VAL A 40 -11.99 -0.04 5.17
C VAL A 40 -10.59 0.29 5.67
N LYS A 41 -10.46 0.40 7.00
CA LYS A 41 -9.16 0.57 7.66
C LYS A 41 -8.70 -0.76 8.26
N ILE A 42 -7.52 -1.20 7.88
CA ILE A 42 -6.90 -2.42 8.43
C ILE A 42 -5.72 -2.02 9.28
N ARG A 43 -5.69 -2.57 10.49
CA ARG A 43 -4.61 -2.33 11.44
C ARG A 43 -3.38 -3.10 10.99
N TYR A 44 -2.24 -2.42 10.99
CA TYR A 44 -0.95 -3.06 10.80
C TYR A 44 -0.58 -3.83 12.05
N CYS A 45 -0.32 -5.13 11.91
CA CYS A 45 0.07 -5.96 13.05
C CYS A 45 1.03 -7.09 12.68
N ASP A 46 1.56 -7.13 11.45
CA ASP A 46 2.37 -8.25 10.99
C ASP A 46 3.87 -7.95 10.89
N GLY A 47 4.26 -6.66 10.82
CA GLY A 47 5.66 -6.24 10.82
C GLY A 47 6.41 -6.33 9.49
N ALA A 48 5.84 -6.91 8.43
CA ALA A 48 6.51 -7.08 7.14
C ALA A 48 5.61 -6.76 5.94
N SER A 49 4.84 -5.67 5.99
CA SER A 49 3.98 -5.21 4.89
C SER A 49 3.10 -6.33 4.31
N PHE A 50 2.56 -7.16 5.20
CA PHE A 50 1.72 -8.32 4.90
C PHE A 50 2.38 -9.39 4.01
N THR A 51 3.70 -9.53 4.04
CA THR A 51 4.42 -10.56 3.27
C THR A 51 4.84 -11.77 4.11
N GLY A 52 4.84 -11.65 5.44
CA GLY A 52 5.34 -12.72 6.30
C GLY A 52 4.43 -13.96 6.35
N ASP A 53 5.01 -15.15 6.37
CA ASP A 53 4.24 -16.40 6.56
C ASP A 53 5.06 -17.49 7.24
N VAL A 54 5.30 -17.31 8.54
CA VAL A 54 5.95 -18.32 9.38
C VAL A 54 4.89 -19.23 10.00
N LYS A 55 5.05 -20.56 9.83
CA LYS A 55 4.14 -21.56 10.39
C LYS A 55 4.26 -21.61 11.92
N ALA A 56 5.48 -21.71 12.44
CA ALA A 56 5.76 -21.76 13.86
C ALA A 56 5.47 -20.40 14.54
N VAL A 57 5.25 -20.44 15.85
CA VAL A 57 5.25 -19.24 16.70
C VAL A 57 6.66 -19.06 17.21
N ASP A 58 7.15 -17.82 17.25
CA ASP A 58 8.46 -17.55 17.82
C ASP A 58 8.48 -18.02 19.30
N PRO A 59 9.35 -18.97 19.67
CA PRO A 59 9.32 -19.54 21.01
C PRO A 59 9.78 -18.56 22.08
N ALA A 60 10.61 -17.57 21.74
CA ALA A 60 11.16 -16.59 22.67
C ALA A 60 10.22 -15.40 22.87
N THR A 61 9.72 -14.82 21.77
CA THR A 61 8.90 -13.60 21.80
C THR A 61 7.40 -13.88 21.82
N LYS A 62 6.98 -15.11 21.50
CA LYS A 62 5.58 -15.52 21.29
C LYS A 62 4.89 -14.75 20.16
N LEU A 63 5.65 -14.13 19.26
CA LEU A 63 5.14 -13.38 18.13
C LEU A 63 4.74 -14.29 16.95
N TYR A 64 3.81 -13.78 16.15
CA TYR A 64 3.30 -14.43 14.96
C TYR A 64 3.67 -13.61 13.72
N TYR A 65 4.49 -14.17 12.84
CA TYR A 65 4.90 -13.52 11.60
C TYR A 65 4.05 -14.03 10.42
N ARG A 66 2.77 -13.66 10.39
CA ARG A 66 1.75 -14.24 9.49
C ARG A 66 1.02 -13.22 8.62
N GLY A 67 1.71 -12.14 8.25
CA GLY A 67 1.18 -11.05 7.44
C GLY A 67 0.43 -11.48 6.18
N ALA A 68 1.00 -12.39 5.38
CA ALA A 68 0.35 -12.85 4.15
C ALA A 68 -0.96 -13.58 4.42
N ARG A 69 -1.03 -14.38 5.50
CA ARG A 69 -2.29 -15.02 5.92
C ARG A 69 -3.33 -14.00 6.37
N ILE A 70 -2.90 -12.97 7.09
CA ILE A 70 -3.79 -11.89 7.51
C ILE A 70 -4.34 -11.17 6.28
N PHE A 71 -3.51 -10.89 5.27
CA PHE A 71 -3.95 -10.26 4.03
C PHE A 71 -5.04 -11.09 3.34
N VAL A 72 -4.79 -12.39 3.10
CA VAL A 72 -5.77 -13.29 2.48
C VAL A 72 -7.08 -13.32 3.27
N ALA A 73 -7.02 -13.59 4.57
CA ALA A 73 -8.21 -13.70 5.41
C ALA A 73 -9.03 -12.40 5.45
N VAL A 74 -8.36 -11.24 5.48
CA VAL A 74 -9.03 -9.94 5.41
C VAL A 74 -9.69 -9.73 4.06
N MET A 75 -9.01 -10.08 2.97
CA MET A 75 -9.57 -9.92 1.63
C MET A 75 -10.79 -10.81 1.40
N GLU A 76 -10.75 -12.07 1.83
CA GLU A 76 -11.88 -12.99 1.78
C GLU A 76 -13.09 -12.46 2.58
N ASP A 77 -12.86 -11.96 3.80
CA ASP A 77 -13.92 -11.35 4.62
C ASP A 77 -14.55 -10.12 3.94
N LEU A 78 -13.74 -9.29 3.27
CA LEU A 78 -14.24 -8.11 2.54
C LEU A 78 -14.98 -8.49 1.26
N LEU A 79 -14.52 -9.50 0.52
CA LEU A 79 -15.23 -10.05 -0.63
C LEU A 79 -16.62 -10.54 -0.23
N ALA A 80 -16.72 -11.29 0.87
CA ALA A 80 -17.98 -11.76 1.42
C ALA A 80 -18.91 -10.60 1.84
N LYS A 81 -18.34 -9.47 2.29
CA LYS A 81 -19.09 -8.27 2.72
C LYS A 81 -19.38 -7.26 1.59
N GLY A 82 -19.26 -7.69 0.33
CA GLY A 82 -19.72 -6.92 -0.83
C GLY A 82 -18.61 -6.43 -1.74
N MET A 83 -17.34 -6.60 -1.40
CA MET A 83 -16.23 -6.22 -2.29
C MET A 83 -16.23 -7.04 -3.59
N LYS A 84 -16.87 -8.23 -3.59
CA LYS A 84 -17.12 -9.04 -4.79
C LYS A 84 -18.03 -8.37 -5.83
N SER A 85 -18.73 -7.30 -5.46
CA SER A 85 -19.62 -6.53 -6.33
C SER A 85 -19.06 -5.13 -6.62
N ALA A 86 -17.78 -4.89 -6.31
CA ALA A 86 -17.14 -3.61 -6.53
C ALA A 86 -16.94 -3.35 -8.03
N ASN A 87 -17.37 -2.19 -8.51
CA ASN A 87 -17.04 -1.67 -9.83
C ASN A 87 -15.67 -0.95 -9.83
N ASN A 88 -15.28 -0.42 -8.67
CA ASN A 88 -13.99 0.22 -8.47
C ASN A 88 -13.41 -0.19 -7.11
N ALA A 89 -12.11 -0.48 -7.07
CA ALA A 89 -11.40 -0.82 -5.85
C ALA A 89 -10.03 -0.13 -5.79
N ILE A 90 -9.67 0.42 -4.63
CA ILE A 90 -8.37 1.05 -4.41
C ILE A 90 -7.64 0.36 -3.24
N LEU A 91 -6.42 -0.12 -3.49
CA LEU A 91 -5.49 -0.54 -2.45
C LEU A 91 -4.60 0.64 -2.06
N SER A 92 -4.79 1.21 -0.89
CA SER A 92 -4.03 2.39 -0.43
C SER A 92 -3.35 2.21 0.92
N GLY A 93 -2.28 2.97 1.18
CA GLY A 93 -1.62 2.94 2.48
C GLY A 93 -0.53 3.97 2.66
N CYS A 94 -0.12 4.19 3.92
CA CYS A 94 0.96 5.10 4.32
C CYS A 94 2.16 4.33 4.87
N SER A 95 3.40 4.76 4.62
CA SER A 95 4.61 4.16 5.18
C SER A 95 4.70 2.65 4.85
N ALA A 96 4.85 1.77 5.85
CA ALA A 96 4.82 0.31 5.65
C ALA A 96 3.53 -0.18 4.95
N GLY A 97 2.43 0.55 5.09
CA GLY A 97 1.18 0.34 4.35
C GLY A 97 1.23 0.79 2.91
N GLY A 98 1.93 1.90 2.63
CA GLY A 98 2.23 2.32 1.27
C GLY A 98 3.08 1.28 0.55
N LEU A 99 4.09 0.74 1.25
CA LEU A 99 4.87 -0.39 0.74
C LEU A 99 4.01 -1.65 0.54
N THR A 100 3.04 -1.91 1.42
CA THR A 100 2.05 -2.99 1.22
C THR A 100 1.26 -2.79 -0.07
N SER A 101 0.81 -1.55 -0.36
CA SER A 101 0.11 -1.23 -1.61
C SER A 101 0.93 -1.52 -2.85
N ILE A 102 2.26 -1.36 -2.78
CA ILE A 102 3.19 -1.66 -3.87
C ILE A 102 3.36 -3.18 -4.00
N LEU A 103 3.69 -3.85 -2.89
CA LEU A 103 4.01 -5.29 -2.85
C LEU A 103 2.83 -6.17 -3.27
N HIS A 104 1.61 -5.77 -2.91
CA HIS A 104 0.40 -6.58 -3.13
C HIS A 104 -0.51 -6.02 -4.23
N CYS A 105 -0.05 -5.05 -5.04
CA CYS A 105 -0.92 -4.36 -5.99
C CYS A 105 -1.59 -5.32 -6.98
N ASP A 106 -0.79 -6.17 -7.63
CA ASP A 106 -1.29 -7.14 -8.60
C ASP A 106 -2.06 -8.30 -7.93
N ASN A 107 -1.62 -8.73 -6.74
CA ASN A 107 -2.35 -9.72 -5.94
C ASN A 107 -3.76 -9.21 -5.57
N PHE A 108 -3.87 -7.92 -5.24
CA PHE A 108 -5.15 -7.28 -4.98
C PHE A 108 -6.01 -7.19 -6.25
N LYS A 109 -5.45 -6.82 -7.41
CA LYS A 109 -6.22 -6.86 -8.67
C LYS A 109 -6.71 -8.27 -8.99
N ALA A 110 -5.91 -9.30 -8.73
CA ALA A 110 -6.24 -10.69 -9.06
C ALA A 110 -7.46 -11.24 -8.30
N ILE A 111 -7.73 -10.76 -7.09
CA ILE A 111 -8.86 -11.22 -6.25
C ILE A 111 -10.14 -10.40 -6.45
N ILE A 112 -10.05 -9.23 -7.06
CA ILE A 112 -11.20 -8.36 -7.34
C ILE A 112 -11.82 -8.78 -8.69
N PRO A 113 -13.15 -8.69 -8.88
CA PRO A 113 -13.80 -9.05 -10.14
C PRO A 113 -13.09 -8.48 -11.38
N ALA A 114 -13.00 -9.30 -12.43
CA ALA A 114 -12.24 -8.95 -13.64
C ALA A 114 -12.68 -7.61 -14.25
N GLY A 115 -13.99 -7.34 -14.30
CA GLY A 115 -14.58 -6.11 -14.83
C GLY A 115 -14.41 -4.87 -13.95
N ALA A 116 -13.95 -5.01 -12.71
CA ALA A 116 -13.73 -3.89 -11.82
C ALA A 116 -12.43 -3.13 -12.15
N LYS A 117 -12.47 -1.81 -12.01
CA LYS A 117 -11.28 -0.96 -12.12
C LYS A 117 -10.52 -0.97 -10.80
N VAL A 118 -9.29 -1.45 -10.83
CA VAL A 118 -8.43 -1.49 -9.64
C VAL A 118 -7.26 -0.55 -9.82
N LYS A 119 -6.94 0.18 -8.75
CA LYS A 119 -5.75 1.04 -8.67
C LYS A 119 -5.09 0.87 -7.31
N CYS A 120 -3.79 1.11 -7.25
CA CYS A 120 -3.04 1.14 -6.01
C CYS A 120 -2.49 2.53 -5.75
N PHE A 121 -2.42 2.91 -4.48
CA PHE A 121 -1.93 4.18 -4.02
C PHE A 121 -0.97 3.98 -2.85
N ALA A 122 0.27 4.39 -3.03
CA ALA A 122 1.30 4.29 -2.02
C ALA A 122 1.71 5.68 -1.57
N ASP A 123 1.42 6.03 -0.33
CA ASP A 123 1.92 7.24 0.32
C ASP A 123 3.09 6.90 1.25
N ALA A 124 4.18 7.64 1.15
CA ALA A 124 5.40 7.47 1.94
C ALA A 124 5.94 6.03 1.98
N GLY A 125 5.64 5.22 0.95
CA GLY A 125 5.98 3.80 0.89
C GLY A 125 7.14 3.48 -0.05
N PHE A 126 7.73 4.49 -0.70
CA PHE A 126 8.81 4.35 -1.66
C PHE A 126 10.17 4.60 -0.98
N PHE A 127 10.69 3.54 -0.36
CA PHE A 127 12.02 3.55 0.27
C PHE A 127 13.10 3.20 -0.74
N ILE A 128 14.24 3.88 -0.69
CA ILE A 128 15.33 3.69 -1.64
C ILE A 128 16.48 2.88 -1.03
N ASN A 129 17.08 2.01 -1.85
CA ASN A 129 18.30 1.31 -1.50
C ASN A 129 19.48 2.25 -1.77
N ALA A 130 19.86 3.00 -0.75
CA ALA A 130 20.98 3.92 -0.80
C ALA A 130 21.90 3.66 0.39
N LYS A 131 23.17 4.01 0.20
CA LYS A 131 24.14 4.09 1.30
C LYS A 131 23.96 5.40 2.03
N ASP A 132 24.20 5.38 3.34
CA ASP A 132 24.23 6.59 4.14
C ASP A 132 25.50 7.42 3.92
N VAL A 133 25.63 8.54 4.64
CA VAL A 133 26.79 9.43 4.54
C VAL A 133 28.12 8.79 4.99
N SER A 134 28.05 7.67 5.72
CA SER A 134 29.21 6.87 6.12
C SER A 134 29.54 5.76 5.11
N GLY A 135 28.69 5.56 4.10
CA GLY A 135 28.82 4.49 3.11
C GLY A 135 28.17 3.17 3.53
N ALA A 136 27.41 3.14 4.63
CA ALA A 136 26.77 1.94 5.17
C ALA A 136 25.38 1.70 4.54
N SER A 137 25.03 0.43 4.33
CA SER A 137 23.76 0.00 3.71
C SER A 137 22.68 -0.35 4.74
N HIS A 138 22.46 0.51 5.73
CA HIS A 138 21.59 0.22 6.88
C HIS A 138 20.16 -0.22 6.53
N ILE A 139 19.55 0.35 5.48
CA ILE A 139 18.19 -0.07 5.07
C ILE A 139 18.21 -1.42 4.37
N GLU A 140 19.26 -1.74 3.62
CA GLU A 140 19.39 -3.06 2.99
C GLU A 140 19.51 -4.14 4.07
N ASP A 141 20.34 -3.91 5.08
CA ASP A 141 20.49 -4.80 6.24
C ASP A 141 19.14 -4.96 6.98
N PHE A 142 18.44 -3.84 7.22
CA PHE A 142 17.12 -3.86 7.85
C PHE A 142 16.11 -4.70 7.06
N TYR A 143 16.01 -4.54 5.74
CA TYR A 143 15.09 -5.36 4.93
C TYR A 143 15.54 -6.80 4.80
N ASN A 144 16.84 -7.07 4.87
CA ASN A 144 17.34 -8.44 4.97
C ASN A 144 16.84 -9.12 6.26
N ASP A 145 16.89 -8.43 7.39
CA ASP A 145 16.37 -8.94 8.67
C ASP A 145 14.85 -9.13 8.63
N VAL A 146 14.10 -8.20 8.04
CA VAL A 146 12.63 -8.32 7.86
C VAL A 146 12.30 -9.54 7.02
N VAL A 147 12.91 -9.69 5.84
CA VAL A 147 12.62 -10.83 4.95
C VAL A 147 12.98 -12.16 5.59
N THR A 148 14.09 -12.21 6.30
CA THR A 148 14.57 -13.43 6.98
C THR A 148 13.64 -13.81 8.12
N THR A 149 13.35 -12.86 9.02
CA THR A 149 12.52 -13.09 10.22
C THR A 149 11.10 -13.49 9.86
N HIS A 150 10.55 -12.92 8.79
CA HIS A 150 9.16 -13.14 8.41
C HIS A 150 8.97 -14.23 7.34
N GLU A 151 10.06 -14.83 6.85
CA GLU A 151 10.04 -15.74 5.68
C GLU A 151 9.29 -15.15 4.47
N SER A 152 9.48 -13.85 4.22
CA SER A 152 8.67 -13.10 3.24
C SER A 152 8.91 -13.50 1.80
N ALA A 153 10.03 -14.15 1.49
CA ALA A 153 10.50 -14.39 0.12
C ALA A 153 9.45 -15.07 -0.79
N LYS A 154 8.67 -16.01 -0.24
CA LYS A 154 7.63 -16.76 -0.97
C LYS A 154 6.39 -15.93 -1.34
N ASN A 155 6.20 -14.77 -0.72
CA ASN A 155 5.08 -13.87 -0.96
C ASN A 155 5.49 -12.61 -1.74
N LEU A 156 6.73 -12.54 -2.22
CA LEU A 156 7.24 -11.46 -3.06
C LEU A 156 7.11 -11.82 -4.54
N ALA A 157 7.07 -10.80 -5.39
CA ALA A 157 6.92 -10.99 -6.84
C ALA A 157 8.09 -11.80 -7.42
N GLN A 158 7.76 -12.91 -8.09
CA GLN A 158 8.75 -13.78 -8.74
C GLN A 158 9.56 -13.04 -9.82
N SER A 159 8.96 -12.04 -10.47
CA SER A 159 9.63 -11.16 -11.44
C SER A 159 10.81 -10.39 -10.85
N CYS A 160 10.84 -10.21 -9.52
CA CYS A 160 11.95 -9.62 -8.78
C CYS A 160 12.85 -10.69 -8.13
N THR A 161 12.28 -11.64 -7.38
CA THR A 161 13.07 -12.63 -6.61
C THR A 161 13.85 -13.61 -7.48
N SER A 162 13.49 -13.77 -8.75
CA SER A 162 14.28 -14.54 -9.74
C SER A 162 15.56 -13.83 -10.20
N LYS A 163 15.68 -12.51 -10.00
CA LYS A 163 16.79 -11.68 -10.50
C LYS A 163 17.73 -11.21 -9.40
N MET A 164 17.25 -11.16 -8.16
CA MET A 164 17.99 -10.60 -7.04
C MET A 164 17.56 -11.21 -5.70
N LYS A 165 18.32 -10.91 -4.65
CA LYS A 165 17.99 -11.33 -3.28
C LYS A 165 16.58 -10.86 -2.90
N PRO A 166 15.78 -11.69 -2.21
CA PRO A 166 14.41 -11.30 -1.83
C PRO A 166 14.34 -10.01 -0.99
N SER A 167 15.34 -9.71 -0.15
CA SER A 167 15.44 -8.45 0.59
C SER A 167 15.49 -7.22 -0.31
N LEU A 168 16.09 -7.33 -1.50
CA LEU A 168 16.14 -6.24 -2.47
C LEU A 168 14.76 -5.97 -3.10
N CYS A 169 13.85 -6.95 -3.08
CA CYS A 169 12.49 -6.78 -3.58
C CYS A 169 11.56 -6.03 -2.63
N PHE A 170 11.99 -5.72 -1.41
CA PHE A 170 11.30 -4.78 -0.52
C PHE A 170 11.51 -3.32 -0.91
N PHE A 171 12.47 -3.04 -1.78
CA PHE A 171 12.69 -1.70 -2.29
C PHE A 171 11.89 -1.47 -3.58
N PRO A 172 10.94 -0.53 -3.59
CA PRO A 172 10.07 -0.32 -4.74
C PRO A 172 10.78 -0.09 -6.07
N GLN A 173 11.97 0.54 -6.10
CA GLN A 173 12.70 0.76 -7.36
C GLN A 173 13.04 -0.54 -8.11
N ASN A 174 13.08 -1.68 -7.41
CA ASN A 174 13.40 -2.98 -8.01
C ASN A 174 12.18 -3.72 -8.56
N MET A 175 10.96 -3.28 -8.21
CA MET A 175 9.75 -4.03 -8.52
C MET A 175 8.67 -3.23 -9.26
N VAL A 176 8.64 -1.89 -9.14
CA VAL A 176 7.56 -1.08 -9.71
C VAL A 176 7.43 -1.22 -11.23
N GLN A 177 8.53 -1.50 -11.95
CA GLN A 177 8.49 -1.74 -13.39
C GLN A 177 7.78 -3.05 -13.77
N GLY A 178 7.67 -4.00 -12.84
CA GLY A 178 7.00 -5.27 -13.04
C GLY A 178 5.53 -5.27 -12.63
N ILE A 179 5.03 -4.19 -12.03
CA ILE A 179 3.63 -4.08 -11.57
C ILE A 179 2.74 -3.75 -12.77
N GLN A 180 1.70 -4.55 -12.99
CA GLN A 180 0.77 -4.37 -14.11
C GLN A 180 -0.41 -3.45 -13.76
N THR A 181 -0.83 -3.49 -12.51
CA THR A 181 -1.96 -2.70 -12.02
C THR A 181 -1.55 -1.23 -11.85
N PRO A 182 -2.38 -0.26 -12.27
CA PRO A 182 -2.06 1.16 -12.12
C PRO A 182 -1.71 1.54 -10.68
N LEU A 183 -0.45 1.90 -10.46
CA LEU A 183 0.10 2.32 -9.17
C LEU A 183 0.41 3.82 -9.19
N PHE A 184 0.01 4.52 -8.15
CA PHE A 184 0.40 5.90 -7.91
C PHE A 184 1.18 6.02 -6.63
N VAL A 185 2.32 6.69 -6.73
CA VAL A 185 3.27 6.85 -5.64
C VAL A 185 3.31 8.32 -5.26
N VAL A 186 3.12 8.57 -3.98
CA VAL A 186 3.37 9.86 -3.34
C VAL A 186 4.44 9.63 -2.31
N ASN A 187 5.57 10.32 -2.45
CA ASN A 187 6.65 10.21 -1.49
C ASN A 187 7.29 11.58 -1.31
N ALA A 188 7.69 11.91 -0.08
CA ALA A 188 8.52 13.07 0.15
C ALA A 188 9.91 12.85 -0.46
N ALA A 189 10.51 13.89 -1.02
CA ALA A 189 11.90 13.85 -1.49
C ALA A 189 12.88 13.56 -0.33
N TYR A 190 12.53 14.02 0.87
CA TYR A 190 13.27 13.81 2.11
C TYR A 190 12.35 13.17 3.14
N ASP A 191 12.07 11.87 2.96
CA ASP A 191 11.24 11.12 3.89
C ASP A 191 11.91 11.00 5.27
N SER A 192 11.15 11.23 6.33
CA SER A 192 11.70 11.27 7.68
C SER A 192 12.19 9.91 8.16
N TRP A 193 11.53 8.81 7.77
CA TRP A 193 11.98 7.47 8.11
C TRP A 193 13.25 7.12 7.35
N GLN A 194 13.27 7.38 6.04
CA GLN A 194 14.46 7.19 5.20
C GLN A 194 15.68 7.91 5.80
N ASN A 195 15.52 9.20 6.14
CA ASN A 195 16.60 10.03 6.70
C ASN A 195 17.02 9.59 8.11
N THR A 196 16.09 9.11 8.92
CA THR A 196 16.38 8.66 10.29
C THR A 196 17.23 7.40 10.29
N VAL A 197 16.90 6.43 9.42
CA VAL A 197 17.68 5.19 9.30
C VAL A 197 19.06 5.46 8.68
N HIS A 198 19.19 6.47 7.80
CA HIS A 198 20.46 6.90 7.19
C HIS A 198 21.36 7.76 8.11
N LYS A 199 21.08 7.89 9.42
CA LYS A 199 21.83 8.68 10.43
C LYS A 199 22.75 9.79 9.86
N ARG A 200 22.16 10.98 9.72
CA ARG A 200 22.73 12.35 9.50
C ARG A 200 22.30 12.97 8.18
N ILE A 201 21.02 13.36 8.11
CA ILE A 201 20.65 14.54 7.33
C ILE A 201 20.21 15.60 8.36
N GLY A 202 20.98 16.69 8.44
CA GLY A 202 20.65 17.83 9.30
C GLY A 202 19.23 18.31 9.03
N ARG A 203 18.52 18.71 10.08
CA ARG A 203 17.11 19.14 10.05
C ARG A 203 16.83 20.07 8.87
N ILE A 204 16.02 19.61 7.92
CA ILE A 204 15.40 20.46 6.89
C ILE A 204 13.88 20.24 6.97
N LYS A 205 13.14 21.35 6.96
CA LYS A 205 11.68 21.41 7.12
C LYS A 205 10.97 20.60 6.02
N LEU A 206 9.99 19.79 6.43
CA LEU A 206 9.06 19.09 5.53
C LEU A 206 8.34 20.09 4.61
N VAL A 207 8.29 19.79 3.32
CA VAL A 207 7.32 20.39 2.39
C VAL A 207 6.07 19.51 2.39
N SER A 208 4.92 20.12 2.70
CA SER A 208 3.63 19.44 2.84
C SER A 208 3.11 18.91 1.49
N VAL A 209 2.84 17.60 1.42
CA VAL A 209 2.33 16.91 0.23
C VAL A 209 0.80 16.92 0.25
N LYS A 210 0.19 18.08 -0.03
CA LYS A 210 -1.27 18.21 -0.10
C LYS A 210 -1.85 18.28 -1.52
N ARG A 211 -1.06 18.75 -2.51
CA ARG A 211 -1.56 19.08 -3.87
C ARG A 211 -1.53 17.94 -4.89
N ILE A 212 -0.81 16.85 -4.62
CA ILE A 212 -0.54 15.79 -5.62
C ILE A 212 -1.68 14.76 -5.71
N LEU A 213 -2.36 14.52 -4.59
CA LEU A 213 -3.41 13.49 -4.49
C LEU A 213 -4.61 13.81 -5.41
N HIS A 214 -5.01 15.07 -5.50
CA HIS A 214 -6.18 15.52 -6.29
C HIS A 214 -6.08 15.18 -7.79
N LYS A 215 -4.90 15.32 -8.42
CA LYS A 215 -4.73 15.05 -9.86
C LYS A 215 -4.77 13.56 -10.23
N PHE A 216 -4.42 12.66 -9.30
CA PHE A 216 -4.48 11.23 -9.54
C PHE A 216 -5.91 10.70 -9.54
N LEU A 217 -6.73 11.22 -8.63
CA LEU A 217 -8.08 10.73 -8.36
C LEU A 217 -9.06 11.15 -9.46
N LEU A 218 -8.88 12.34 -10.05
CA LEU A 218 -9.63 12.79 -11.23
C LEU A 218 -9.43 11.87 -12.46
N ARG A 219 -8.28 11.20 -12.59
CA ARG A 219 -8.03 10.19 -13.64
C ARG A 219 -8.52 8.79 -13.27
N ALA A 220 -9.08 8.60 -12.07
CA ALA A 220 -9.72 7.35 -11.62
C ALA A 220 -11.23 7.31 -11.87
N LEU A 221 -11.84 8.45 -12.13
CA LEU A 221 -13.25 8.52 -12.51
C LEU A 221 -13.42 8.22 -14.02
N PRO A 222 -14.46 7.48 -14.43
CA PRO A 222 -14.84 7.44 -15.84
C PRO A 222 -15.20 8.85 -16.32
N ASN A 223 -14.80 9.18 -17.55
CA ASN A 223 -15.18 10.41 -18.25
C ASN A 223 -16.69 10.62 -18.11
N ARG A 224 -17.14 11.67 -17.41
CA ARG A 224 -18.54 12.09 -17.48
C ARG A 224 -18.76 12.71 -18.86
N ASN A 225 -19.36 11.92 -19.75
CA ASN A 225 -20.07 12.28 -20.98
C ASN A 225 -19.76 13.66 -21.60
N ALA A 226 -18.92 13.65 -22.65
CA ALA A 226 -19.20 14.47 -23.82
C ALA A 226 -20.22 13.70 -24.67
N GLY A 227 -21.50 14.05 -24.54
CA GLY A 227 -22.58 13.37 -25.26
C GLY A 227 -23.96 13.73 -24.73
N ASN A 228 -24.46 14.90 -25.14
CA ASN A 228 -25.85 15.21 -25.50
C ASN A 228 -26.12 16.72 -25.37
N LEU A 229 -25.79 17.44 -26.43
CA LEU A 229 -26.49 18.66 -26.84
C LEU A 229 -26.75 18.50 -28.34
N ALA A 230 -27.78 17.71 -28.63
CA ALA A 230 -28.41 17.62 -29.93
C ALA A 230 -29.92 17.49 -29.69
N SER A 231 -30.56 18.65 -29.55
CA SER A 231 -31.95 18.97 -29.90
C SER A 231 -32.23 20.41 -29.46
#